data_AF-A0A3N6A020-F1
#
_entry.id   AF-A0A3N6A020-F1
#
_cell.length_a   1.000
_cell.length_b   1.000
_cell.length_c   1.000
_cell.angle_alpha   90.00
_cell.angle_beta   90.00
_cell.angle_gamma   90.00
#
_symmetry.space_group_name_H-M   'P 1'
#
loop_
_entity.id
_entity.type
_entity.pdbx_description
1 polymer ?
#
loop_
_entity_poly.entity_id
_entity_poly.type
_entity_poly.pdbx_seq_one_letter_code
_entity_poly.pdbx_strand_id
1 'polypeptide(L)'
;MRLLEARDTLRFGAFEIEPLHMTHSFPDAFCFAITTPVGTIIWTGDFKFDQTPIDRRLSDVARLSEYGEDGVLALFSDSTNSEARGLCPSEFSVYEPLRNLFMRARRKIVVSCFASSLSRVQVILDLARERGRKVAPIGRSMVSYLRAAFEIGYLQMPSDLLISLNDVRSLPPEEVVILATGSQGEPMSALSRLAINEVKNVEIEEGDMVILSARIIPGNEKLISNMINHFYRRGAQVYDSDHSQVHVSGHGYREDLKLMMNLVKPRFFVPIHGEFKQLKTHYLLALDQGIRAENARIIENGDILELTPTSLQVTGKLTASRRFIEEGVAEEVHDLVLRDRRYLSEDGLLVIVLRMDRLEGDLIGEPELIPRGFVDESAESLMESIKEEVVRVVRETNPEEKRDEELFKEIIRKEIKRFLRKQTG
;
A
#
# COMPACT_ATOMS: atom_id res chain seq x y z
N MET A 1 -5.82 -19.55 20.54
CA MET A 1 -4.65 -18.87 19.93
C MET A 1 -3.42 -19.31 20.71
N ARG A 2 -2.33 -19.72 20.03
CA ARG A 2 -1.07 -20.11 20.67
C ARG A 2 -0.04 -19.05 20.31
N LEU A 3 0.62 -18.45 21.31
CA LEU A 3 1.75 -17.55 21.09
C LEU A 3 2.96 -18.38 20.66
N LEU A 4 3.77 -17.85 19.75
CA LEU A 4 4.95 -18.50 19.20
C LEU A 4 6.18 -17.64 19.52
N GLU A 5 7.23 -18.29 19.99
CA GLU A 5 8.53 -17.67 20.19
C GLU A 5 9.55 -18.17 19.15
N ALA A 6 10.59 -17.38 18.92
CA ALA A 6 11.69 -17.81 18.05
C ALA A 6 12.28 -19.12 18.57
N ARG A 7 12.56 -20.05 17.64
CA ARG A 7 13.11 -21.39 17.87
C ARG A 7 12.16 -22.38 18.54
N ASP A 8 10.86 -22.05 18.64
CA ASP A 8 9.85 -23.04 18.98
C ASP A 8 9.75 -24.14 17.91
N THR A 9 9.67 -25.41 18.32
CA THR A 9 9.42 -26.50 17.39
C THR A 9 7.93 -26.85 17.34
N LEU A 10 7.30 -26.65 16.19
CA LEU A 10 5.89 -26.95 15.96
C LEU A 10 5.73 -28.15 15.03
N ARG A 11 4.86 -29.09 15.37
CA ARG A 11 4.59 -30.27 14.54
C ARG A 11 3.15 -30.30 14.04
N PHE A 12 3.01 -30.44 12.73
CA PHE A 12 1.73 -30.54 12.02
C PHE A 12 1.76 -31.73 11.07
N GLY A 13 1.35 -32.91 11.55
CA GLY A 13 1.44 -34.13 10.75
C GLY A 13 2.87 -34.45 10.36
N ALA A 14 3.17 -34.46 9.05
CA ALA A 14 4.50 -34.72 8.51
C ALA A 14 5.42 -33.49 8.47
N PHE A 15 4.94 -32.33 8.92
CA PHE A 15 5.68 -31.07 8.91
C PHE A 15 6.21 -30.73 10.30
N GLU A 16 7.47 -30.35 10.37
CA GLU A 16 8.06 -29.67 11.52
C GLU A 16 8.41 -28.24 11.12
N ILE A 17 8.00 -27.26 11.92
CA ILE A 17 8.15 -25.83 11.63
C ILE A 17 8.89 -25.18 12.80
N GLU A 18 10.00 -24.52 12.50
CA GLU A 18 10.78 -23.70 13.43
C GLU A 18 10.77 -22.24 12.95
N PRO A 19 10.16 -21.30 13.70
CA PRO A 19 10.26 -19.88 13.41
C PRO A 19 11.63 -19.35 13.86
N LEU A 20 12.31 -18.62 13.00
CA LEU A 20 13.60 -17.97 13.24
C LEU A 20 13.38 -16.47 13.23
N HIS A 21 13.86 -15.78 14.26
CA HIS A 21 13.68 -14.34 14.36
C HIS A 21 14.40 -13.63 13.21
N MET A 22 13.73 -12.67 12.59
CA MET A 22 14.28 -11.82 11.54
C MET A 22 14.02 -10.35 11.88
N THR A 23 14.99 -9.48 11.62
CA THR A 23 14.76 -8.04 11.69
C THR A 23 13.94 -7.57 10.50
N HIS A 24 12.95 -6.71 10.76
CA HIS A 24 12.10 -6.09 9.75
C HIS A 24 11.62 -4.70 10.23
N SER A 25 10.71 -4.04 9.50
CA SER A 25 10.08 -2.78 9.94
C SER A 25 8.97 -2.96 10.98
N PHE A 26 8.65 -4.22 11.34
CA PHE A 26 7.67 -4.60 12.35
C PHE A 26 8.35 -5.59 13.34
N PRO A 27 8.07 -5.54 14.65
CA PRO A 27 8.64 -6.49 15.61
C PRO A 27 8.11 -7.91 15.38
N ASP A 28 8.85 -8.92 15.88
CA ASP A 28 8.48 -10.34 15.76
C ASP A 28 8.19 -10.80 14.34
N ALA A 29 8.99 -10.33 13.38
CA ALA A 29 9.05 -10.92 12.06
C ALA A 29 9.83 -12.25 12.13
N PHE A 30 9.29 -13.27 11.45
CA PHE A 30 9.87 -14.61 11.43
C PHE A 30 10.14 -15.08 10.00
N CYS A 31 11.29 -15.70 9.85
CA CYS A 31 11.54 -16.69 8.81
C CYS A 31 11.06 -18.05 9.34
N PHE A 32 10.58 -18.95 8.49
CA PHE A 32 10.19 -20.30 8.90
C PHE A 32 11.06 -21.35 8.23
N ALA A 33 11.70 -22.19 9.03
CA ALA A 33 12.27 -23.44 8.57
C ALA A 33 11.20 -24.53 8.65
N ILE A 34 10.85 -25.09 7.49
CA ILE A 34 9.77 -26.06 7.33
C ILE A 34 10.40 -27.38 6.88
N THR A 35 10.59 -28.29 7.82
CA THR A 35 11.08 -29.63 7.54
C THR A 35 9.95 -30.54 7.07
N THR A 36 10.18 -31.19 5.93
CA THR A 36 9.26 -32.12 5.28
C THR A 36 9.97 -33.47 5.03
N PRO A 37 9.25 -34.55 4.68
CA PRO A 37 9.88 -35.83 4.34
C PRO A 37 10.85 -35.78 3.14
N VAL A 38 10.73 -34.77 2.27
CA VAL A 38 11.61 -34.63 1.08
C VAL A 38 12.80 -33.68 1.31
N GLY A 39 12.77 -32.90 2.40
CA GLY A 39 13.82 -31.95 2.76
C GLY A 39 13.27 -30.70 3.46
N THR A 40 14.18 -29.80 3.87
CA THR A 40 13.85 -28.56 4.57
C THR A 40 13.67 -27.40 3.59
N ILE A 41 12.59 -26.63 3.78
CA ILE A 41 12.29 -25.41 3.06
C ILE A 41 12.53 -24.22 4.01
N ILE A 42 13.23 -23.19 3.54
CA ILE A 42 13.32 -21.91 4.24
C ILE A 42 12.38 -20.92 3.56
N TRP A 43 11.42 -20.39 4.31
CA TRP A 43 10.52 -19.32 3.89
C TRP A 43 10.88 -18.05 4.65
N THR A 44 11.46 -17.06 4.00
CA THR A 44 12.09 -15.93 4.71
C THR A 44 11.10 -15.05 5.47
N GLY A 45 9.83 -15.03 5.04
CA GLY A 45 8.96 -13.90 5.34
C GLY A 45 9.55 -12.60 4.77
N ASP A 46 9.11 -11.47 5.31
CA ASP A 46 9.70 -10.17 4.99
C ASP A 46 10.86 -9.89 5.95
N PHE A 47 12.01 -9.49 5.42
CA PHE A 47 13.22 -9.35 6.25
C PHE A 47 14.19 -8.30 5.74
N LYS A 48 15.05 -7.82 6.65
CA LYS A 48 16.37 -7.24 6.37
C LYS A 48 17.39 -7.86 7.35
N PHE A 49 18.68 -7.60 7.17
CA PHE A 49 19.69 -7.90 8.18
C PHE A 49 20.16 -6.63 8.89
N ASP A 50 19.44 -6.23 9.94
CA ASP A 50 19.80 -5.09 10.77
C ASP A 50 20.81 -5.49 11.85
N GLN A 51 22.01 -4.90 11.82
CA GLN A 51 23.08 -5.18 12.78
C GLN A 51 22.94 -4.38 14.08
N THR A 52 22.11 -3.35 14.08
CA THR A 52 21.85 -2.48 15.24
C THR A 52 20.36 -2.16 15.34
N PRO A 53 19.48 -3.16 15.45
CA PRO A 53 18.04 -2.93 15.55
C PRO A 53 17.71 -2.21 16.86
N ILE A 54 16.67 -1.38 16.85
CA ILE A 54 16.29 -0.53 18.00
C ILE A 54 15.95 -1.35 19.24
N ASP A 55 15.29 -2.49 19.07
CA ASP A 55 14.92 -3.41 20.15
C ASP A 55 16.06 -4.37 20.56
N ARG A 56 17.22 -4.28 19.90
CA ARG A 56 18.40 -5.14 20.08
C ARG A 56 18.16 -6.63 19.80
N ARG A 57 17.06 -6.98 19.14
CA ARG A 57 16.76 -8.35 18.76
C ARG A 57 17.31 -8.60 17.36
N LEU A 58 18.42 -9.33 17.29
CA LEU A 58 19.09 -9.63 16.02
C LEU A 58 18.39 -10.76 15.27
N SER A 59 18.57 -10.81 13.94
CA SER A 59 18.15 -11.96 13.15
C SER A 59 18.92 -13.22 13.59
N ASP A 60 18.29 -14.39 13.50
CA ASP A 60 18.85 -15.70 13.85
C ASP A 60 19.88 -16.21 12.80
N VAL A 61 20.88 -15.39 12.48
CA VAL A 61 21.89 -15.64 11.45
C VAL A 61 22.63 -16.97 11.67
N ALA A 62 23.00 -17.27 12.92
CA ALA A 62 23.70 -18.51 13.25
C ALA A 62 22.84 -19.74 12.95
N ARG A 63 21.55 -19.70 13.34
CA ARG A 63 20.61 -20.80 13.12
C ARG A 63 20.28 -20.99 11.64
N LEU A 64 20.18 -19.90 10.87
CA LEU A 64 20.07 -19.97 9.41
C LEU A 64 21.30 -20.65 8.77
N SER A 65 22.50 -20.34 9.27
CA SER A 65 23.73 -20.98 8.79
C SER A 65 23.79 -22.47 9.14
N GLU A 66 23.31 -22.87 10.32
CA GLU A 66 23.20 -24.29 10.70
C GLU A 66 22.32 -25.07 9.71
N TYR A 67 21.14 -24.52 9.36
CA TYR A 67 20.29 -25.12 8.32
C TYR A 67 21.00 -25.21 6.97
N GLY A 68 21.79 -24.20 6.61
CA GLY A 68 22.58 -24.22 5.38
C GLY A 68 23.66 -25.30 5.35
N GLU A 69 24.28 -25.61 6.49
CA GLU A 69 25.23 -26.73 6.62
C GLU A 69 24.51 -28.10 6.58
N ASP A 70 23.34 -28.21 7.19
CA ASP A 70 22.52 -29.44 7.17
C ASP A 70 21.93 -29.73 5.78
N GLY A 71 21.76 -28.70 4.96
CA GLY A 71 21.29 -28.77 3.58
C GLY A 71 19.83 -28.35 3.43
N VAL A 72 19.62 -27.21 2.79
CA VAL A 72 18.28 -26.68 2.49
C VAL A 72 17.84 -27.09 1.08
N LEU A 73 16.64 -27.68 0.99
CA LEU A 73 16.06 -28.11 -0.27
C LEU A 73 15.63 -26.91 -1.10
N ALA A 74 14.87 -25.98 -0.53
CA ALA A 74 14.39 -24.81 -1.24
C ALA A 74 14.38 -23.54 -0.36
N LEU A 75 14.74 -22.41 -0.95
CA LEU A 75 14.59 -21.08 -0.36
C LEU A 75 13.49 -20.30 -1.10
N PHE A 76 12.50 -19.85 -0.34
CA PHE A 76 11.47 -18.90 -0.77
C PHE A 76 11.78 -17.55 -0.14
N SER A 77 12.23 -16.58 -0.94
CA SER A 77 12.80 -15.32 -0.41
C SER A 77 12.05 -14.07 -0.87
N ASP A 78 11.85 -13.13 0.05
CA ASP A 78 11.35 -11.77 -0.22
C ASP A 78 12.18 -11.07 -1.32
N SER A 79 11.48 -10.46 -2.29
CA SER A 79 12.07 -9.84 -3.48
C SER A 79 11.82 -8.34 -3.57
N THR A 80 11.15 -7.74 -2.59
CA THR A 80 10.63 -6.37 -2.62
C THR A 80 11.68 -5.33 -3.03
N ASN A 81 12.90 -5.45 -2.50
CA ASN A 81 14.01 -4.52 -2.76
C ASN A 81 15.16 -5.18 -3.54
N SER A 82 14.89 -6.21 -4.33
CA SER A 82 15.89 -6.87 -5.19
C SER A 82 16.55 -5.94 -6.23
N GLU A 83 15.91 -4.83 -6.57
CA GLU A 83 16.45 -3.79 -7.45
C GLU A 83 17.41 -2.82 -6.72
N ALA A 84 17.30 -2.72 -5.39
CA ALA A 84 18.08 -1.80 -4.56
C ALA A 84 19.50 -2.32 -4.32
N ARG A 85 20.51 -1.50 -4.65
CA ARG A 85 21.93 -1.88 -4.51
C ARG A 85 22.43 -1.69 -3.08
N GLY A 86 23.48 -2.42 -2.73
CA GLY A 86 24.17 -2.29 -1.44
C GLY A 86 23.44 -3.01 -0.31
N LEU A 87 23.77 -2.60 0.92
CA LEU A 87 23.16 -3.10 2.15
C LEU A 87 22.00 -2.18 2.56
N CYS A 88 20.93 -2.78 3.07
CA CYS A 88 19.86 -2.02 3.69
C CYS A 88 20.41 -1.33 4.95
N PRO A 89 20.25 0.00 5.09
CA PRO A 89 20.73 0.69 6.28
C PRO A 89 19.98 0.22 7.54
N SER A 90 20.67 0.20 8.67
CA SER A 90 20.07 -0.07 9.99
C SER A 90 18.97 0.94 10.31
N GLU A 91 17.95 0.51 11.06
CA GLU A 91 16.95 1.38 11.65
C GLU A 91 17.59 2.46 12.53
N PHE A 92 18.69 2.13 13.21
CA PHE A 92 19.43 3.10 14.01
C PHE A 92 20.04 4.24 13.17
N SER A 93 20.27 4.03 11.87
CA SER A 93 20.83 5.10 11.01
C SER A 93 19.91 6.30 10.84
N VAL A 94 18.60 6.16 11.11
CA VAL A 94 17.66 7.30 11.11
C VAL A 94 17.73 8.14 12.38
N TYR A 95 18.34 7.61 13.46
CA TYR A 95 18.36 8.28 14.77
C TYR A 95 19.07 9.62 14.70
N GLU A 96 20.30 9.68 14.17
CA GLU A 96 21.10 10.91 14.15
C GLU A 96 20.52 11.98 13.21
N PRO A 97 20.04 11.66 11.98
CA PRO A 97 19.31 12.61 11.15
C PRO A 97 18.07 13.19 11.85
N LEU A 98 17.23 12.34 12.48
CA LEU A 98 16.06 12.80 13.23
C LEU A 98 16.46 13.64 14.44
N ARG A 99 17.49 13.22 15.19
CA ARG A 99 18.02 13.97 16.33
C ARG A 99 18.48 15.37 15.92
N ASN A 100 19.17 15.49 14.79
CA ASN A 100 19.59 16.78 14.24
C ASN A 100 18.41 17.69 13.89
N LEU A 101 17.34 17.13 13.32
CA LEU A 101 16.11 17.87 13.05
C LEU A 101 15.43 18.33 14.35
N PHE A 102 15.30 17.43 15.32
CA PHE A 102 14.75 17.73 16.65
C PHE A 102 15.54 18.81 17.40
N MET A 103 16.88 18.84 17.23
CA MET A 103 17.74 19.87 17.79
C MET A 103 17.53 21.25 17.15
N ARG A 104 17.25 21.31 15.85
CA ARG A 104 17.11 22.55 15.09
C ARG A 104 15.71 23.13 15.16
N ALA A 105 14.70 22.31 15.43
CA ALA A 105 13.32 22.73 15.49
C ALA A 105 13.10 23.77 16.59
N ARG A 106 12.56 24.94 16.21
CA ARG A 106 12.25 26.05 17.12
C ARG A 106 10.77 26.17 17.48
N ARG A 107 9.91 25.37 16.82
CA ARG A 107 8.46 25.31 17.04
C ARG A 107 7.99 23.85 17.07
N LYS A 108 6.74 23.57 16.67
CA LYS A 108 6.18 22.23 16.66
C LYS A 108 6.90 21.37 15.63
N ILE A 109 7.04 20.09 15.95
CA ILE A 109 7.49 19.07 15.00
C ILE A 109 6.30 18.18 14.67
N VAL A 110 5.97 18.04 13.40
CA VAL A 110 5.04 17.02 12.91
C VAL A 110 5.87 15.90 12.32
N VAL A 111 5.75 14.69 12.84
CA VAL A 111 6.38 13.50 12.27
C VAL A 111 5.30 12.56 11.75
N SER A 112 5.45 12.14 10.50
CA SER A 112 4.61 11.10 9.92
C SER A 112 5.41 9.87 9.55
N CYS A 113 4.94 8.72 10.00
CA CYS A 113 5.46 7.41 9.66
C CYS A 113 4.32 6.39 9.65
N PHE A 114 4.58 5.17 9.16
CA PHE A 114 3.62 4.08 9.28
C PHE A 114 3.38 3.76 10.76
N ALA A 115 2.12 3.66 11.18
CA ALA A 115 1.76 3.34 12.57
C ALA A 115 2.32 1.99 13.05
N SER A 116 2.54 1.06 12.11
CA SER A 116 3.15 -0.24 12.35
C SER A 116 4.68 -0.18 12.53
N SER A 117 5.35 0.92 12.17
CA SER A 117 6.80 1.05 12.30
C SER A 117 7.21 1.38 13.74
N LEU A 118 7.04 0.41 14.64
CA LEU A 118 7.21 0.59 16.09
C LEU A 118 8.65 1.00 16.46
N SER A 119 9.66 0.49 15.77
CA SER A 119 11.06 0.92 15.96
C SER A 119 11.26 2.40 15.66
N ARG A 120 10.63 2.92 14.60
CA ARG A 120 10.68 4.34 14.25
C ARG A 120 9.93 5.19 15.26
N VAL A 121 8.75 4.73 15.69
CA VAL A 121 7.96 5.37 16.72
C VAL A 121 8.74 5.46 18.03
N GLN A 122 9.41 4.39 18.45
CA GLN A 122 10.27 4.39 19.65
C GLN A 122 11.37 5.45 19.55
N VAL A 123 12.07 5.54 18.41
CA VAL A 123 13.08 6.60 18.17
C VAL A 123 12.47 8.00 18.32
N ILE A 124 11.28 8.24 17.76
CA ILE A 124 10.58 9.53 17.87
C ILE A 124 10.22 9.85 19.33
N LEU A 125 9.71 8.86 20.07
CA LEU A 125 9.37 9.01 21.50
C LEU A 125 10.61 9.31 22.34
N ASP A 126 11.71 8.62 22.10
CA ASP A 126 12.97 8.84 22.81
C ASP A 126 13.56 10.22 22.53
N LEU A 127 13.53 10.68 21.27
CA LEU A 127 13.99 12.02 20.90
C LEU A 127 13.09 13.11 21.46
N ALA A 128 11.76 12.90 21.48
CA ALA A 128 10.83 13.83 22.11
C ALA A 128 11.15 13.98 23.60
N ARG A 129 11.36 12.86 24.31
CA ARG A 129 11.75 12.86 25.71
C ARG A 129 13.09 13.55 25.96
N GLU A 130 14.13 13.26 25.17
CA GLU A 130 15.45 13.90 25.27
C GLU A 130 15.35 15.43 25.14
N ARG A 131 14.41 15.91 24.33
CA ARG A 131 14.22 17.34 24.04
C ARG A 131 13.15 18.01 24.90
N GLY A 132 12.61 17.31 25.89
CA GLY A 132 11.56 17.85 26.76
C GLY A 132 10.24 18.13 26.02
N ARG A 133 10.00 17.44 24.90
CA ARG A 133 8.79 17.59 24.09
C ARG A 133 7.76 16.53 24.43
N LYS A 134 6.49 16.93 24.50
CA LYS A 134 5.32 16.06 24.64
C LYS A 134 4.82 15.61 23.27
N VAL A 135 4.28 14.40 23.20
CA VAL A 135 3.86 13.76 21.95
C VAL A 135 2.35 13.65 21.87
N ALA A 136 1.75 14.23 20.82
CA ALA A 136 0.33 14.16 20.51
C ALA A 136 0.09 13.25 19.29
N PRO A 137 -0.36 11.99 19.48
CA PRO A 137 -0.67 11.10 18.37
C PRO A 137 -1.98 11.47 17.68
N ILE A 138 -1.99 11.46 16.34
CA ILE A 138 -3.17 11.76 15.52
C ILE A 138 -3.42 10.63 14.51
N GLY A 139 -4.67 10.18 14.48
CA GLY A 139 -5.13 9.10 13.61
C GLY A 139 -5.50 7.87 14.44
N ARG A 140 -6.65 7.27 14.12
CA ARG A 140 -7.18 6.10 14.86
C ARG A 140 -6.16 4.97 14.92
N SER A 141 -5.51 4.66 13.79
CA SER A 141 -4.49 3.63 13.72
C SER A 141 -3.29 3.94 14.59
N MET A 142 -2.72 5.16 14.53
CA MET A 142 -1.56 5.53 15.37
C MET A 142 -1.87 5.36 16.86
N VAL A 143 -3.02 5.87 17.31
CA VAL A 143 -3.43 5.74 18.72
C VAL A 143 -3.63 4.27 19.10
N SER A 144 -4.27 3.49 18.25
CA SER A 144 -4.50 2.06 18.50
C SER A 144 -3.19 1.27 18.59
N TYR A 145 -2.27 1.47 17.65
CA TYR A 145 -0.98 0.77 17.62
C TYR A 145 -0.10 1.17 18.80
N LEU A 146 -0.03 2.46 19.15
CA LEU A 146 0.72 2.92 20.32
C LEU A 146 0.23 2.26 21.61
N ARG A 147 -1.09 2.22 21.82
CA ARG A 147 -1.69 1.59 23.01
C ARG A 147 -1.38 0.09 23.07
N ALA A 148 -1.67 -0.63 21.99
CA ALA A 148 -1.43 -2.07 21.93
C ALA A 148 0.06 -2.41 22.14
N ALA A 149 0.95 -1.70 21.46
CA ALA A 149 2.40 -1.92 21.55
C ALA A 149 2.97 -1.58 22.93
N PHE A 150 2.41 -0.58 23.63
CA PHE A 150 2.76 -0.28 25.01
C PHE A 150 2.27 -1.38 25.98
N GLU A 151 1.01 -1.83 25.83
CA GLU A 151 0.42 -2.87 26.68
C GLU A 151 1.17 -4.20 26.61
N ILE A 152 1.64 -4.58 25.41
CA ILE A 152 2.39 -5.82 25.19
C ILE A 152 3.92 -5.65 25.32
N GLY A 153 4.40 -4.42 25.57
CA GLY A 153 5.79 -4.14 25.94
C GLY A 153 6.78 -3.89 24.80
N TYR A 154 6.35 -3.76 23.54
CA TYR A 154 7.25 -3.37 22.43
C TYR A 154 7.60 -1.88 22.42
N LEU A 155 6.80 -1.04 23.07
CA LEU A 155 7.11 0.38 23.24
C LEU A 155 7.40 0.70 24.69
N GLN A 156 8.51 1.40 24.90
CA GLN A 156 8.89 1.96 26.19
C GLN A 156 8.51 3.44 26.21
N MET A 157 7.55 3.79 27.08
CA MET A 157 6.96 5.12 27.08
C MET A 157 6.66 5.59 28.51
N PRO A 158 7.23 6.72 28.96
CA PRO A 158 6.81 7.36 30.20
C PRO A 158 5.34 7.80 30.12
N SER A 159 4.58 7.61 31.20
CA SER A 159 3.15 7.93 31.24
C SER A 159 2.85 9.41 30.98
N ASP A 160 3.80 10.30 31.23
CA ASP A 160 3.66 11.74 31.04
C ASP A 160 4.10 12.22 29.65
N LEU A 161 4.64 11.35 28.79
CA LEU A 161 5.14 11.75 27.47
C LEU A 161 4.01 12.03 26.46
N LEU A 162 2.91 11.26 26.54
CA LEU A 162 1.77 11.46 25.65
C LEU A 162 0.81 12.51 26.20
N ILE A 163 0.30 13.32 25.29
CA ILE A 163 -0.74 14.32 25.57
C ILE A 163 -1.91 14.16 24.61
N SER A 164 -3.08 14.66 25.00
CA SER A 164 -4.22 14.72 24.08
C SER A 164 -4.08 15.90 23.12
N LEU A 165 -4.86 15.88 22.03
CA LEU A 165 -4.92 17.01 21.11
C LEU A 165 -5.48 18.29 21.74
N ASN A 166 -6.26 18.18 22.82
CA ASN A 166 -6.76 19.35 23.51
C ASN A 166 -5.65 20.08 24.28
N ASP A 167 -4.67 19.33 24.78
CA ASP A 167 -3.56 19.85 25.59
C ASP A 167 -2.48 20.54 24.74
N VAL A 168 -2.48 20.28 23.42
CA VAL A 168 -1.52 20.89 22.48
C VAL A 168 -1.58 22.42 22.51
N ARG A 169 -2.78 23.01 22.63
CA ARG A 169 -2.94 24.48 22.68
C ARG A 169 -2.42 25.11 23.98
N SER A 170 -2.32 24.33 25.05
CA SER A 170 -1.85 24.83 26.35
C SER A 170 -0.34 24.79 26.51
N LEU A 171 0.39 24.18 25.57
CA LEU A 171 1.85 24.06 25.62
C LEU A 171 2.53 25.01 24.63
N PRO A 172 3.76 25.47 24.95
CA PRO A 172 4.59 26.17 23.98
C PRO A 172 4.83 25.30 22.72
N PRO A 173 4.79 25.88 21.50
CA PRO A 173 5.02 25.16 20.25
C PRO A 173 6.29 24.29 20.23
N GLU A 174 7.38 24.81 20.78
CA GLU A 174 8.69 24.16 20.90
C GLU A 174 8.70 22.95 21.84
N GLU A 175 7.65 22.74 22.62
CA GLU A 175 7.49 21.57 23.50
C GLU A 175 6.59 20.50 22.89
N VAL A 176 6.14 20.66 21.63
CA VAL A 176 5.15 19.74 21.03
C VAL A 176 5.74 18.96 19.85
N VAL A 177 5.49 17.65 19.85
CA VAL A 177 5.63 16.75 18.71
C VAL A 177 4.25 16.18 18.37
N ILE A 178 3.85 16.27 17.10
CA ILE A 178 2.64 15.65 16.56
C ILE A 178 3.06 14.40 15.80
N LEU A 179 2.54 13.23 16.20
CA LEU A 179 2.82 11.96 15.53
C LEU A 179 1.60 11.54 14.71
N ALA A 180 1.66 11.66 13.39
CA ALA A 180 0.48 11.55 12.52
C ALA A 180 0.57 10.40 11.50
N THR A 181 -0.54 9.70 11.28
CA THR A 181 -0.72 8.82 10.11
C THR A 181 -0.96 9.62 8.83
N GLY A 182 -0.73 9.01 7.66
CA GLY A 182 -1.08 9.61 6.36
C GLY A 182 0.11 10.03 5.52
N SER A 183 1.24 9.35 5.67
CA SER A 183 2.47 9.70 4.97
C SER A 183 2.38 9.54 3.45
N GLN A 184 1.31 8.91 2.92
CA GLN A 184 1.06 8.73 1.49
C GLN A 184 0.12 9.81 0.91
N GLY A 185 -0.25 10.83 1.69
CA GLY A 185 -1.09 11.92 1.21
C GLY A 185 -2.56 11.53 1.03
N GLU A 186 -3.02 10.47 1.69
CA GLU A 186 -4.41 10.03 1.60
C GLU A 186 -5.33 11.18 2.07
N PRO A 187 -6.35 11.60 1.29
CA PRO A 187 -7.08 12.85 1.55
C PRO A 187 -7.68 12.97 2.95
N MET A 188 -8.22 11.87 3.48
CA MET A 188 -8.87 11.82 4.81
C MET A 188 -7.92 11.47 5.95
N SER A 189 -6.62 11.34 5.67
CA SER A 189 -5.63 11.02 6.70
C SER A 189 -5.41 12.18 7.66
N ALA A 190 -4.87 11.86 8.85
CA ALA A 190 -4.54 12.85 9.86
C ALA A 190 -3.57 13.91 9.32
N LEU A 191 -2.53 13.50 8.59
CA LEU A 191 -1.53 14.40 8.05
C LEU A 191 -2.09 15.31 6.95
N SER A 192 -2.89 14.79 6.02
CA SER A 192 -3.50 15.60 4.95
C SER A 192 -4.45 16.66 5.52
N ARG A 193 -5.29 16.29 6.49
CA ARG A 193 -6.17 17.24 7.20
C ARG A 193 -5.39 18.28 7.98
N LEU A 194 -4.27 17.87 8.59
CA LEU A 194 -3.38 18.79 9.29
C LEU A 194 -2.70 19.77 8.32
N ALA A 195 -2.29 19.30 7.13
CA ALA A 195 -1.70 20.13 6.08
C ALA A 195 -2.63 21.26 5.66
N ILE A 196 -3.95 21.06 5.76
CA ILE A 196 -4.97 22.07 5.46
C ILE A 196 -5.57 22.78 6.70
N ASN A 197 -5.04 22.56 7.90
CA ASN A 197 -5.53 23.10 9.19
C ASN A 197 -6.99 22.71 9.53
N GLU A 198 -7.43 21.51 9.15
CA GLU A 198 -8.76 20.96 9.50
C GLU A 198 -8.77 20.10 10.78
N VAL A 199 -7.63 19.97 11.45
CA VAL A 199 -7.53 19.24 12.72
C VAL A 199 -7.85 20.20 13.85
N LYS A 200 -8.94 19.93 14.57
CA LYS A 200 -9.34 20.74 15.72
C LYS A 200 -8.19 20.81 16.74
N ASN A 201 -7.94 22.03 17.24
CA ASN A 201 -6.92 22.36 18.24
C ASN A 201 -5.47 22.30 17.77
N VAL A 202 -5.20 21.94 16.51
CA VAL A 202 -3.82 21.87 16.00
C VAL A 202 -3.74 22.57 14.65
N GLU A 203 -2.95 23.62 14.59
CA GLU A 203 -2.73 24.42 13.38
C GLU A 203 -1.22 24.45 13.06
N ILE A 204 -0.93 24.34 11.77
CA ILE A 204 0.40 24.54 11.21
C ILE A 204 0.62 26.02 11.00
N GLU A 205 1.74 26.50 11.51
CA GLU A 205 2.18 27.89 11.45
C GLU A 205 3.58 27.99 10.87
N GLU A 206 3.98 29.23 10.54
CA GLU A 206 5.30 29.52 10.01
C GLU A 206 6.42 29.04 10.96
N GLY A 207 7.39 28.32 10.41
CA GLY A 207 8.52 27.77 11.16
C GLY A 207 8.25 26.44 11.87
N ASP A 208 7.04 25.88 11.79
CA ASP A 208 6.82 24.48 12.17
C ASP A 208 7.60 23.54 11.23
N MET A 209 8.03 22.41 11.76
CA MET A 209 8.79 21.40 11.02
C MET A 209 7.92 20.18 10.73
N VAL A 210 7.93 19.68 9.49
CA VAL A 210 7.20 18.50 9.07
C VAL A 210 8.19 17.46 8.55
N ILE A 211 8.18 16.27 9.13
CA ILE A 211 9.10 15.17 8.81
C ILE A 211 8.29 14.01 8.27
N LEU A 212 8.46 13.71 6.99
CA LEU A 212 7.87 12.57 6.29
C LEU A 212 8.83 11.39 6.35
N SER A 213 8.71 10.63 7.44
CA SER A 213 9.56 9.49 7.80
C SER A 213 9.02 8.18 7.19
N ALA A 214 8.71 8.19 5.88
CA ALA A 214 8.19 7.05 5.14
C ALA A 214 8.65 7.08 3.67
N ARG A 215 8.75 5.91 3.04
CA ARG A 215 8.96 5.80 1.59
C ARG A 215 7.68 6.18 0.85
N ILE A 216 7.86 6.84 -0.30
CA ILE A 216 6.79 7.04 -1.28
C ILE A 216 6.42 5.69 -1.92
N ILE A 217 5.16 5.28 -1.76
CA ILE A 217 4.63 4.11 -2.47
C ILE A 217 4.29 4.55 -3.91
N PRO A 218 4.75 3.82 -4.94
CA PRO A 218 4.46 4.16 -6.34
C PRO A 218 2.97 4.38 -6.60
N GLY A 219 2.64 5.48 -7.28
CA GLY A 219 1.26 5.90 -7.57
C GLY A 219 0.72 6.99 -6.63
N ASN A 220 1.37 7.24 -5.49
CA ASN A 220 0.95 8.26 -4.53
C ASN A 220 1.70 9.59 -4.65
N GLU A 221 2.60 9.73 -5.62
CA GLU A 221 3.51 10.89 -5.77
C GLU A 221 2.73 12.21 -5.83
N LYS A 222 1.64 12.24 -6.59
CA LYS A 222 0.78 13.44 -6.74
C LYS A 222 0.08 13.83 -5.43
N LEU A 223 -0.42 12.83 -4.69
CA LEU A 223 -1.10 13.05 -3.42
C LEU A 223 -0.14 13.63 -2.37
N ILE A 224 1.04 13.02 -2.25
CA ILE A 224 2.10 13.48 -1.36
C ILE A 224 2.56 14.89 -1.75
N SER A 225 2.82 15.14 -3.04
CA SER A 225 3.23 16.46 -3.52
C SER A 225 2.21 17.55 -3.20
N ASN A 226 0.91 17.29 -3.39
CA ASN A 226 -0.15 18.23 -3.05
C ASN A 226 -0.19 18.52 -1.54
N MET A 227 -0.06 17.49 -0.70
CA MET A 227 -0.01 17.64 0.75
C MET A 227 1.22 18.47 1.19
N ILE A 228 2.40 18.19 0.64
CA ILE A 228 3.63 18.96 0.88
C ILE A 228 3.44 20.44 0.50
N ASN A 229 2.82 20.71 -0.66
CA ASN A 229 2.49 22.07 -1.08
C ASN A 229 1.60 22.81 -0.07
N HIS A 230 0.65 22.12 0.57
CA HIS A 230 -0.19 22.73 1.60
C HIS A 230 0.59 23.08 2.88
N PHE A 231 1.57 22.27 3.28
CA PHE A 231 2.48 22.61 4.38
C PHE A 231 3.37 23.81 4.03
N TYR A 232 3.98 23.84 2.84
CA TYR A 232 4.79 24.97 2.41
C TYR A 232 4.01 26.28 2.32
N ARG A 233 2.76 26.25 1.82
CA ARG A 233 1.88 27.44 1.81
C ARG A 233 1.63 28.03 3.20
N ARG A 234 1.81 27.26 4.27
CA ARG A 234 1.67 27.68 5.67
C ARG A 234 3.00 28.07 6.32
N GLY A 235 4.08 28.10 5.56
CA GLY A 235 5.41 28.46 6.05
C GLY A 235 6.12 27.36 6.85
N ALA A 236 5.65 26.11 6.77
CA ALA A 236 6.33 24.99 7.39
C ALA A 236 7.56 24.55 6.58
N GLN A 237 8.54 23.96 7.27
CA GLN A 237 9.71 23.34 6.65
C GLN A 237 9.47 21.83 6.54
N VAL A 238 9.54 21.27 5.32
CA VAL A 238 9.26 19.85 5.08
C VAL A 238 10.55 19.09 4.79
N TYR A 239 10.72 17.95 5.46
CA TYR A 239 11.83 17.01 5.29
C TYR A 239 11.29 15.63 4.94
N ASP A 240 11.66 15.09 3.78
CA ASP A 240 11.24 13.78 3.30
C ASP A 240 12.40 12.81 3.14
N SER A 241 12.10 11.56 2.75
CA SER A 241 13.10 10.51 2.55
C SER A 241 14.08 10.75 1.40
N ASP A 242 13.72 11.61 0.43
CA ASP A 242 14.54 11.86 -0.75
C ASP A 242 15.65 12.86 -0.43
N HIS A 243 15.38 13.82 0.45
CA HIS A 243 16.31 14.90 0.80
C HIS A 243 16.91 14.73 2.20
N SER A 244 16.36 13.84 3.03
CA SER A 244 16.82 13.58 4.39
C SER A 244 16.83 12.09 4.69
N GLN A 245 17.86 11.60 5.38
CA GLN A 245 17.98 10.20 5.80
C GLN A 245 17.07 9.90 7.00
N VAL A 246 15.77 10.20 6.86
CA VAL A 246 14.73 10.03 7.89
C VAL A 246 13.91 8.77 7.67
N HIS A 247 14.27 7.94 6.69
CA HIS A 247 13.63 6.66 6.41
C HIS A 247 14.62 5.61 5.93
N VAL A 248 14.38 4.37 6.38
CA VAL A 248 15.00 3.15 5.87
C VAL A 248 13.93 2.10 5.66
N SER A 249 14.16 1.19 4.70
CA SER A 249 13.21 0.14 4.38
C SER A 249 13.20 -0.98 5.43
N GLY A 250 12.07 -1.67 5.55
CA GLY A 250 11.99 -2.95 6.26
C GLY A 250 12.55 -4.13 5.48
N HIS A 251 12.68 -4.01 4.15
CA HIS A 251 13.09 -5.11 3.28
C HIS A 251 14.57 -4.97 2.87
N GLY A 252 15.29 -6.08 2.88
CA GLY A 252 16.72 -6.18 2.57
C GLY A 252 17.04 -5.77 1.13
N TYR A 253 18.20 -5.16 0.94
CA TYR A 253 18.72 -4.80 -0.37
C TYR A 253 19.52 -5.97 -0.96
N ARG A 254 20.06 -5.82 -2.16
CA ARG A 254 20.75 -6.92 -2.87
C ARG A 254 21.81 -7.64 -2.04
N GLU A 255 22.58 -6.94 -1.21
CA GLU A 255 23.61 -7.61 -0.39
C GLU A 255 22.99 -8.38 0.79
N ASP A 256 21.86 -7.94 1.34
CA ASP A 256 21.08 -8.72 2.32
C ASP A 256 20.52 -10.00 1.70
N LEU A 257 19.99 -9.90 0.47
CA LEU A 257 19.44 -11.05 -0.26
C LEU A 257 20.53 -12.08 -0.62
N LYS A 258 21.71 -11.61 -1.04
CA LYS A 258 22.89 -12.47 -1.24
C LYS A 258 23.34 -13.13 0.06
N LEU A 259 23.37 -12.38 1.16
CA LEU A 259 23.72 -12.93 2.47
C LEU A 259 22.76 -14.06 2.86
N MET A 260 21.44 -13.88 2.68
CA MET A 260 20.45 -14.94 2.92
C MET A 260 20.75 -16.20 2.11
N MET A 261 20.99 -16.06 0.79
CA MET A 261 21.33 -17.19 -0.07
C MET A 261 22.63 -17.89 0.35
N ASN A 262 23.64 -17.12 0.77
CA ASN A 262 24.95 -17.66 1.19
C ASN A 262 24.91 -18.35 2.56
N LEU A 263 24.02 -17.90 3.46
CA LEU A 263 23.77 -18.57 4.75
C LEU A 263 23.00 -19.87 4.54
N VAL A 264 21.93 -19.83 3.74
CA VAL A 264 20.99 -20.93 3.56
C VAL A 264 21.49 -22.00 2.56
N LYS A 265 22.35 -21.62 1.61
CA LYS A 265 22.92 -22.50 0.58
C LYS A 265 21.88 -23.42 -0.09
N PRO A 266 20.75 -22.86 -0.61
CA PRO A 266 19.64 -23.68 -1.03
C PRO A 266 19.93 -24.46 -2.33
N ARG A 267 19.43 -25.69 -2.42
CA ARG A 267 19.44 -26.45 -3.69
C ARG A 267 18.55 -25.80 -4.75
N PHE A 268 17.36 -25.35 -4.34
CA PHE A 268 16.36 -24.73 -5.19
C PHE A 268 16.00 -23.31 -4.71
N PHE A 269 15.70 -22.40 -5.63
CA PHE A 269 15.37 -21.01 -5.30
C PHE A 269 14.07 -20.55 -5.95
N VAL A 270 13.21 -19.91 -5.15
CA VAL A 270 11.95 -19.33 -5.60
C VAL A 270 11.84 -17.90 -5.05
N PRO A 271 11.93 -16.86 -5.89
CA PRO A 271 11.65 -15.51 -5.42
C PRO A 271 10.15 -15.39 -5.13
N ILE A 272 9.83 -14.80 -3.98
CA ILE A 272 8.45 -14.47 -3.55
C ILE A 272 8.37 -13.00 -3.14
N HIS A 273 7.15 -12.53 -2.83
CA HIS A 273 6.87 -11.18 -2.34
C HIS A 273 7.46 -10.06 -3.23
N GLY A 274 6.82 -9.82 -4.38
CA GLY A 274 7.18 -8.75 -5.30
C GLY A 274 6.37 -8.81 -6.61
N GLU A 275 6.35 -7.70 -7.33
CA GLU A 275 5.93 -7.65 -8.74
C GLU A 275 6.88 -8.44 -9.63
N PHE A 276 6.45 -8.79 -10.84
CA PHE A 276 7.23 -9.62 -11.75
C PHE A 276 8.66 -9.09 -11.99
N LYS A 277 8.85 -7.78 -12.08
CA LYS A 277 10.19 -7.16 -12.23
C LYS A 277 11.11 -7.45 -11.03
N GLN A 278 10.58 -7.44 -9.81
CA GLN A 278 11.30 -7.71 -8.57
C GLN A 278 11.62 -9.21 -8.49
N LEU A 279 10.63 -10.07 -8.76
CA LEU A 279 10.85 -11.52 -8.82
C LEU A 279 11.93 -11.89 -9.86
N LYS A 280 11.87 -11.26 -11.04
CA LYS A 280 12.85 -11.48 -12.10
C LYS A 280 14.24 -11.00 -11.71
N THR A 281 14.35 -9.85 -11.07
CA THR A 281 15.64 -9.31 -10.61
C THR A 281 16.26 -10.21 -9.55
N HIS A 282 15.45 -10.69 -8.59
CA HIS A 282 15.91 -11.60 -7.56
C HIS A 282 16.29 -12.99 -8.13
N TYR A 283 15.53 -13.50 -9.10
CA TYR A 283 15.91 -14.70 -9.86
C TYR A 283 17.28 -14.55 -10.53
N LEU A 284 17.53 -13.42 -11.21
CA LEU A 284 18.82 -13.17 -11.86
C LEU A 284 19.96 -13.04 -10.83
N LEU A 285 19.67 -12.45 -9.66
CA LEU A 285 20.60 -12.37 -8.55
C LEU A 285 20.99 -13.76 -8.03
N ALA A 286 20.03 -14.69 -7.92
CA ALA A 286 20.29 -16.07 -7.53
C ALA A 286 21.21 -16.80 -8.53
N LEU A 287 21.01 -16.57 -9.83
CA LEU A 287 21.90 -17.13 -10.85
C LEU A 287 23.33 -16.59 -10.74
N ASP A 288 23.47 -15.29 -10.46
CA ASP A 288 24.76 -14.62 -10.23
C ASP A 288 25.46 -15.15 -8.96
N GLN A 289 24.71 -15.63 -7.97
CA GLN A 289 25.25 -16.33 -6.80
C GLN A 289 25.56 -17.83 -7.05
N GLY A 290 25.41 -18.31 -8.29
CA GLY A 290 25.78 -19.66 -8.69
C GLY A 290 24.66 -20.70 -8.63
N ILE A 291 23.41 -20.31 -8.31
CA ILE A 291 22.26 -21.21 -8.43
C ILE A 291 22.00 -21.47 -9.91
N ARG A 292 21.96 -22.74 -10.31
CA ARG A 292 21.74 -23.12 -11.71
C ARG A 292 20.33 -22.70 -12.16
N ALA A 293 20.18 -22.28 -13.42
CA ALA A 293 18.89 -21.85 -13.96
C ALA A 293 17.78 -22.92 -13.87
N GLU A 294 18.15 -24.21 -13.97
CA GLU A 294 17.24 -25.34 -13.78
C GLU A 294 16.76 -25.52 -12.33
N ASN A 295 17.46 -24.91 -11.36
CA ASN A 295 17.16 -24.98 -9.94
C ASN A 295 16.45 -23.73 -9.40
N ALA A 296 16.21 -22.72 -10.24
CA ALA A 296 15.51 -21.50 -9.84
C ALA A 296 14.20 -21.36 -10.62
N ARG A 297 13.11 -20.96 -9.96
CA ARG A 297 11.81 -20.81 -10.63
C ARG A 297 11.05 -19.60 -10.14
N ILE A 298 10.62 -18.75 -11.08
CA ILE A 298 9.61 -17.72 -10.83
C ILE A 298 8.25 -18.41 -10.98
N ILE A 299 7.37 -18.19 -10.01
CA ILE A 299 6.00 -18.72 -10.00
C ILE A 299 4.98 -17.57 -9.94
N GLU A 300 3.77 -17.84 -10.40
CA GLU A 300 2.63 -16.93 -10.32
C GLU A 300 1.58 -17.43 -9.32
N ASN A 301 0.69 -16.53 -8.91
CA ASN A 301 -0.45 -16.90 -8.06
C ASN A 301 -1.29 -17.98 -8.75
N GLY A 302 -1.48 -19.10 -8.04
CA GLY A 302 -2.22 -20.27 -8.52
C GLY A 302 -1.34 -21.39 -9.08
N ASP A 303 -0.06 -21.15 -9.39
CA ASP A 303 0.82 -22.22 -9.88
C ASP A 303 1.01 -23.31 -8.81
N ILE A 304 0.94 -24.57 -9.23
CA ILE A 304 1.25 -25.73 -8.39
C ILE A 304 2.72 -26.08 -8.62
N LEU A 305 3.54 -25.83 -7.61
CA LEU A 305 4.97 -26.12 -7.63
C LEU A 305 5.24 -27.46 -6.93
N GLU A 306 5.65 -28.47 -7.71
CA GLU A 306 6.11 -29.75 -7.20
C GLU A 306 7.60 -29.68 -6.86
N LEU A 307 7.92 -30.10 -5.63
CA LEU A 307 9.26 -30.16 -5.09
C LEU A 307 9.59 -31.60 -4.70
N THR A 308 10.66 -32.14 -5.28
CA THR A 308 11.23 -33.43 -4.90
C THR A 308 12.66 -33.22 -4.42
N PRO A 309 13.34 -34.23 -3.86
CA PRO A 309 14.75 -34.11 -3.52
C PRO A 309 15.62 -33.66 -4.71
N THR A 310 15.21 -33.93 -5.96
CA THR A 310 16.04 -33.70 -7.16
C THR A 310 15.40 -32.81 -8.22
N SER A 311 14.17 -32.34 -8.04
CA SER A 311 13.47 -31.51 -9.04
C SER A 311 12.60 -30.42 -8.42
N LEU A 312 12.44 -29.34 -9.19
CA LEU A 312 11.55 -28.21 -8.94
C LEU A 312 10.77 -27.93 -10.22
N GLN A 313 9.47 -28.23 -10.25
CA GLN A 313 8.67 -28.11 -11.48
C GLN A 313 7.27 -27.55 -11.21
N VAL A 314 6.78 -26.71 -12.12
CA VAL A 314 5.37 -26.29 -12.11
C VAL A 314 4.57 -27.37 -12.82
N THR A 315 3.70 -28.08 -12.10
CA THR A 315 2.95 -29.25 -12.59
C THR A 315 1.49 -28.95 -12.89
N GLY A 316 1.00 -27.79 -12.50
CA GLY A 316 -0.38 -27.38 -12.76
C GLY A 316 -0.65 -25.94 -12.35
N LYS A 317 -1.91 -25.53 -12.47
CA LYS A 317 -2.40 -24.22 -12.08
C LYS A 317 -3.80 -24.34 -11.49
N LEU A 318 -3.98 -23.77 -10.31
CA LEU A 318 -5.27 -23.55 -9.67
C LEU A 318 -5.83 -22.19 -10.06
N THR A 319 -7.15 -22.08 -10.03
CA THR A 319 -7.83 -20.79 -10.20
C THR A 319 -7.58 -19.92 -8.96
N ALA A 320 -6.70 -18.94 -9.10
CA ALA A 320 -6.56 -17.84 -8.15
C ALA A 320 -7.33 -16.62 -8.69
N SER A 321 -8.33 -16.15 -7.96
CA SER A 321 -9.09 -14.94 -8.32
C SER A 321 -8.85 -13.83 -7.30
N ARG A 322 -8.93 -12.58 -7.78
CA ARG A 322 -8.97 -11.40 -6.92
C ARG A 322 -10.40 -11.20 -6.45
N ARG A 323 -10.56 -10.82 -5.18
CA ARG A 323 -11.84 -10.45 -4.59
C ARG A 323 -11.75 -9.01 -4.14
N PHE A 324 -12.66 -8.16 -4.62
CA PHE A 324 -12.70 -6.75 -4.25
C PHE A 324 -13.73 -6.55 -3.15
N ILE A 325 -13.35 -5.81 -2.11
CA ILE A 325 -14.21 -5.52 -0.96
C ILE A 325 -14.36 -4.00 -0.90
N GLU A 326 -15.61 -3.54 -0.74
CA GLU A 326 -15.93 -2.12 -0.57
C GLU A 326 -16.48 -1.89 0.83
N GLU A 327 -15.97 -0.88 1.53
CA GLU A 327 -16.41 -0.55 2.88
C GLU A 327 -17.90 -0.19 2.88
N GLY A 328 -18.70 -0.90 3.69
CA GLY A 328 -20.15 -0.72 3.75
C GLY A 328 -20.95 -1.59 2.78
N VAL A 329 -20.29 -2.32 1.88
CA VAL A 329 -20.93 -3.33 1.03
C VAL A 329 -20.62 -4.72 1.60
N ALA A 330 -21.66 -5.49 1.93
CA ALA A 330 -21.49 -6.82 2.51
C ALA A 330 -20.97 -7.86 1.51
N GLU A 331 -21.13 -7.59 0.22
CA GLU A 331 -20.80 -8.49 -0.89
C GLU A 331 -19.54 -8.04 -1.65
N GLU A 332 -18.95 -8.98 -2.37
CA GLU A 332 -17.77 -8.74 -3.21
C GLU A 332 -18.13 -7.88 -4.43
N VAL A 333 -17.28 -6.92 -4.76
CA VAL A 333 -17.45 -6.12 -5.97
C VAL A 333 -16.90 -6.91 -7.17
N HIS A 334 -17.75 -7.19 -8.14
CA HIS A 334 -17.37 -7.91 -9.36
C HIS A 334 -16.65 -6.99 -10.37
N ASP A 335 -15.78 -7.58 -11.20
CA ASP A 335 -15.04 -6.87 -12.26
C ASP A 335 -15.94 -6.06 -13.21
N LEU A 336 -17.16 -6.53 -13.47
CA LEU A 336 -18.12 -5.81 -14.31
C LEU A 336 -18.50 -4.45 -13.71
N VAL A 337 -18.72 -4.41 -12.39
CA VAL A 337 -19.03 -3.16 -11.68
C VAL A 337 -17.86 -2.19 -11.75
N LEU A 338 -16.62 -2.69 -11.61
CA LEU A 338 -15.41 -1.87 -11.75
C LEU A 338 -15.25 -1.32 -13.18
N ARG A 339 -15.57 -2.14 -14.19
CA ARG A 339 -15.56 -1.72 -15.59
C ARG A 339 -16.59 -0.63 -15.86
N ASP A 340 -17.81 -0.78 -15.36
CA ASP A 340 -18.86 0.22 -15.51
C ASP A 340 -18.48 1.53 -14.81
N ARG A 341 -17.92 1.45 -13.59
CA ARG A 341 -17.38 2.62 -12.88
C ARG A 341 -16.28 3.34 -13.67
N ARG A 342 -15.38 2.59 -14.33
CA ARG A 342 -14.33 3.19 -15.17
C ARG A 342 -14.94 3.95 -16.36
N TYR A 343 -15.88 3.34 -17.08
CA TYR A 343 -16.58 4.03 -18.19
C TYR A 343 -17.29 5.28 -17.70
N LEU A 344 -18.00 5.22 -16.57
CA LEU A 344 -18.66 6.38 -16.00
C LEU A 344 -17.68 7.49 -15.58
N SER A 345 -16.49 7.13 -15.12
CA SER A 345 -15.46 8.11 -14.69
C SER A 345 -14.71 8.76 -15.86
N GLU A 346 -14.58 8.07 -16.99
CA GLU A 346 -13.84 8.55 -18.17
C GLU A 346 -14.77 9.25 -19.17
N ASP A 347 -15.91 8.63 -19.47
CA ASP A 347 -16.82 9.06 -20.53
C ASP A 347 -18.08 9.77 -20.00
N GLY A 348 -18.35 9.71 -18.68
CA GLY A 348 -19.59 10.18 -18.11
C GLY A 348 -20.81 9.32 -18.47
N LEU A 349 -22.01 9.87 -18.27
CA LEU A 349 -23.29 9.22 -18.54
C LEU A 349 -24.27 10.22 -19.13
N LEU A 350 -25.01 9.78 -20.15
CA LEU A 350 -26.18 10.48 -20.68
C LEU A 350 -27.40 9.57 -20.55
N VAL A 351 -28.37 9.98 -19.72
CA VAL A 351 -29.67 9.30 -19.63
C VAL A 351 -30.66 10.02 -20.53
N ILE A 352 -31.30 9.27 -21.42
CA ILE A 352 -32.32 9.76 -22.35
C ILE A 352 -33.67 9.18 -21.91
N VAL A 353 -34.60 10.04 -21.53
CA VAL A 353 -35.94 9.66 -21.11
C VAL A 353 -36.93 10.08 -22.20
N LEU A 354 -37.59 9.09 -22.79
CA LEU A 354 -38.62 9.28 -23.81
C LEU A 354 -39.97 8.90 -23.25
N ARG A 355 -40.98 9.73 -23.50
CA ARG A 355 -42.38 9.39 -23.24
C ARG A 355 -43.01 9.07 -24.58
N MET A 356 -43.56 7.87 -24.72
CA MET A 356 -44.10 7.37 -25.99
C MET A 356 -45.58 7.06 -25.83
N ASP A 357 -46.39 7.41 -26.82
CA ASP A 357 -47.75 6.92 -26.94
C ASP A 357 -47.72 5.45 -27.40
N ARG A 358 -48.37 4.56 -26.65
CA ARG A 358 -48.38 3.11 -26.93
C ARG A 358 -49.24 2.73 -28.14
N LEU A 359 -50.23 3.55 -28.49
CA LEU A 359 -51.16 3.30 -29.59
C LEU A 359 -50.60 3.86 -30.90
N GLU A 360 -50.12 5.11 -30.88
CA GLU A 360 -49.65 5.83 -32.05
C GLU A 360 -48.15 5.62 -32.33
N GLY A 361 -47.36 5.26 -31.31
CA GLY A 361 -45.90 5.07 -31.45
C GLY A 361 -45.14 6.39 -31.59
N ASP A 362 -45.74 7.50 -31.19
CA ASP A 362 -45.16 8.85 -31.28
C ASP A 362 -44.71 9.38 -29.92
N LEU A 363 -43.81 10.38 -29.95
CA LEU A 363 -43.30 11.04 -28.77
C LEU A 363 -44.38 11.91 -28.11
N ILE A 364 -44.56 11.74 -26.81
CA ILE A 364 -45.37 12.62 -25.96
C ILE A 364 -44.45 13.66 -25.32
N GLY A 365 -44.36 14.82 -25.97
CA GLY A 365 -43.49 15.91 -25.54
C GLY A 365 -42.03 15.73 -25.98
N GLU A 366 -41.15 16.58 -25.44
CA GLU A 366 -39.73 16.56 -25.81
C GLU A 366 -38.94 15.50 -25.05
N PRO A 367 -37.89 14.90 -25.66
CA PRO A 367 -36.93 14.06 -24.95
C PRO A 367 -36.27 14.79 -23.78
N GLU A 368 -36.24 14.14 -22.62
CA GLU A 368 -35.52 14.65 -21.46
C GLU A 368 -34.11 14.03 -21.42
N LEU A 369 -33.08 14.89 -21.41
CA LEU A 369 -31.69 14.48 -21.40
C LEU A 369 -31.05 14.85 -20.05
N ILE A 370 -30.46 13.86 -19.38
CA ILE A 370 -29.82 14.04 -18.07
C ILE A 370 -28.34 13.64 -18.18
N PRO A 371 -27.43 14.61 -18.41
CA PRO A 371 -26.00 14.37 -18.44
C PRO A 371 -25.41 14.31 -17.02
N ARG A 372 -24.40 13.45 -16.83
CA ARG A 372 -23.57 13.36 -15.63
C ARG A 372 -22.12 13.14 -16.03
N GLY A 373 -21.25 14.11 -15.77
CA GLY A 373 -19.82 14.02 -16.14
C GLY A 373 -19.54 13.94 -17.64
N PHE A 374 -20.55 14.20 -18.49
CA PHE A 374 -20.49 14.03 -19.94
C PHE A 374 -20.09 15.32 -20.68
N VAL A 375 -20.56 16.50 -20.21
CA VAL A 375 -20.22 17.79 -20.82
C VAL A 375 -20.31 18.92 -19.78
N ASP A 376 -19.52 19.99 -19.99
CA ASP A 376 -19.51 21.21 -19.16
C ASP A 376 -20.75 22.10 -19.44
N GLU A 377 -21.01 23.12 -18.60
CA GLU A 377 -22.15 24.04 -18.72
C GLU A 377 -22.19 24.80 -20.07
N SER A 378 -21.10 24.81 -20.85
CA SER A 378 -21.03 25.37 -22.21
C SER A 378 -21.65 24.48 -23.31
N ALA A 379 -22.34 23.40 -22.96
CA ALA A 379 -22.81 22.35 -23.87
C ALA A 379 -24.28 22.44 -24.30
N GLU A 380 -24.99 23.53 -24.01
CA GLU A 380 -26.42 23.68 -24.35
C GLU A 380 -26.69 23.38 -25.84
N SER A 381 -25.82 23.84 -26.74
CA SER A 381 -25.94 23.59 -28.18
C SER A 381 -25.76 22.11 -28.56
N LEU A 382 -24.88 21.38 -27.87
CA LEU A 382 -24.70 19.94 -28.08
C LEU A 382 -25.91 19.17 -27.55
N MET A 383 -26.42 19.55 -26.38
CA MET A 383 -27.61 18.94 -25.78
C MET A 383 -28.84 19.13 -26.67
N GLU A 384 -29.02 20.31 -27.26
CA GLU A 384 -30.11 20.56 -28.20
C GLU A 384 -29.93 19.73 -29.49
N SER A 385 -28.70 19.66 -30.02
CA SER A 385 -28.39 18.81 -31.17
C SER A 385 -28.66 17.32 -30.90
N ILE A 386 -28.41 16.84 -29.67
CA ILE A 386 -28.74 15.47 -29.27
C ILE A 386 -30.25 15.28 -29.21
N LYS A 387 -31.02 16.24 -28.69
CA LYS A 387 -32.49 16.14 -28.70
C LYS A 387 -33.03 16.06 -30.12
N GLU A 388 -32.54 16.91 -31.02
CA GLU A 388 -32.93 16.90 -32.43
C GLU A 388 -32.60 15.54 -33.08
N GLU A 389 -31.42 15.00 -32.79
CA GLU A 389 -31.00 13.68 -33.26
C GLU A 389 -31.94 12.59 -32.73
N VAL A 390 -32.26 12.59 -31.43
CA VAL A 390 -33.21 11.65 -30.81
C VAL A 390 -34.57 11.73 -31.50
N VAL A 391 -35.11 12.93 -31.67
CA VAL A 391 -36.41 13.13 -32.36
C VAL A 391 -36.35 12.60 -33.80
N ARG A 392 -35.24 12.82 -34.51
CA ARG A 392 -35.05 12.30 -35.87
C ARG A 392 -35.07 10.77 -35.88
N VAL A 393 -34.28 10.12 -35.02
CA VAL A 393 -34.22 8.65 -34.93
C VAL A 393 -35.60 8.08 -34.59
N VAL A 394 -36.32 8.70 -33.65
CA VAL A 394 -37.67 8.27 -33.29
C VAL A 394 -38.65 8.42 -34.46
N ARG A 395 -38.53 9.45 -35.30
CA ARG A 395 -39.39 9.61 -36.50
C ARG A 395 -39.04 8.62 -37.61
N GLU A 396 -37.77 8.30 -37.78
CA GLU A 396 -37.26 7.42 -38.84
C GLU A 396 -37.42 5.92 -38.51
N THR A 397 -37.51 5.56 -37.23
CA THR A 397 -37.76 4.18 -36.78
C THR A 397 -39.17 3.74 -37.16
N ASN A 398 -39.32 2.52 -37.69
CA ASN A 398 -40.63 2.06 -38.15
C ASN A 398 -41.56 1.65 -36.98
N PRO A 399 -42.90 1.63 -37.17
CA PRO A 399 -43.84 1.35 -36.09
C PRO A 399 -43.72 -0.03 -35.43
N GLU A 400 -43.23 -1.04 -36.16
CA GLU A 400 -43.03 -2.39 -35.60
C GLU A 400 -41.83 -2.40 -34.65
N GLU A 401 -40.72 -1.78 -35.04
CA GLU A 401 -39.52 -1.62 -34.22
C GLU A 401 -39.78 -0.80 -32.96
N LYS A 402 -40.63 0.24 -33.04
CA LYS A 402 -41.02 1.06 -31.87
C LYS A 402 -41.83 0.29 -30.82
N ARG A 403 -42.58 -0.74 -31.24
CA ARG A 403 -43.41 -1.56 -30.33
C ARG A 403 -42.60 -2.55 -29.52
N ASP A 404 -41.42 -2.93 -30.02
CA ASP A 404 -40.45 -3.70 -29.27
C ASP A 404 -39.57 -2.75 -28.45
N GLU A 405 -39.88 -2.65 -27.15
CA GLU A 405 -39.21 -1.72 -26.24
C GLU A 405 -37.68 -1.95 -26.16
N GLU A 406 -37.23 -3.20 -26.23
CA GLU A 406 -35.81 -3.54 -26.09
C GLU A 406 -35.04 -3.22 -27.37
N LEU A 407 -35.62 -3.57 -28.53
CA LEU A 407 -35.09 -3.20 -29.83
C LEU A 407 -35.04 -1.68 -30.03
N PHE A 408 -36.12 -0.98 -29.67
CA PHE A 408 -36.19 0.47 -29.80
C PHE A 408 -35.14 1.18 -28.94
N LYS A 409 -34.96 0.75 -27.69
CA LYS A 409 -33.88 1.24 -26.82
C LYS A 409 -32.51 1.02 -27.45
N GLU A 410 -32.28 -0.13 -28.08
CA GLU A 410 -31.01 -0.44 -28.74
C GLU A 410 -30.77 0.43 -29.99
N ILE A 411 -31.80 0.69 -30.80
CA ILE A 411 -31.72 1.60 -31.97
C ILE A 411 -31.33 3.01 -31.53
N ILE A 412 -32.07 3.57 -30.56
CA ILE A 412 -31.77 4.91 -30.00
C ILE A 412 -30.34 4.94 -29.45
N ARG A 413 -29.96 3.93 -28.65
CA ARG A 413 -28.60 3.86 -28.09
C ARG A 413 -27.52 3.83 -29.17
N LYS A 414 -27.70 3.07 -30.25
CA LYS A 414 -26.71 2.93 -31.34
C LYS A 414 -26.57 4.21 -32.15
N GLU A 415 -27.68 4.82 -32.57
CA GLU A 415 -27.64 6.03 -33.39
C GLU A 415 -27.12 7.23 -32.59
N ILE A 416 -27.58 7.42 -31.35
CA ILE A 416 -27.06 8.50 -30.51
C ILE A 416 -25.58 8.28 -30.17
N LYS A 417 -25.16 7.04 -29.88
CA LYS A 417 -23.72 6.75 -29.69
C LYS A 417 -22.90 7.09 -30.94
N ARG A 418 -23.42 6.81 -32.14
CA ARG A 418 -22.74 7.16 -33.41
C ARG A 418 -22.70 8.68 -33.61
N PHE A 419 -23.78 9.39 -33.29
CA PHE A 419 -23.86 10.84 -33.37
C PHE A 419 -22.86 11.50 -32.43
N LEU A 420 -22.86 11.10 -31.15
CA LEU A 420 -21.94 11.61 -30.13
C LEU A 420 -20.49 11.40 -30.56
N ARG A 421 -20.13 10.19 -31.01
CA ARG A 421 -18.77 9.90 -31.48
C ARG A 421 -18.31 10.78 -32.65
N LYS A 422 -19.23 11.24 -33.51
CA LYS A 422 -18.91 12.17 -34.59
C LYS A 422 -18.67 13.59 -34.08
N GLN A 423 -19.40 14.01 -33.05
CA GLN A 423 -19.35 15.37 -32.52
C GLN A 423 -18.24 15.57 -31.49
N THR A 424 -17.95 14.55 -30.68
CA THR A 424 -17.04 14.67 -29.53
C THR A 424 -15.72 13.91 -29.68
N GLY A 425 -15.56 13.11 -30.74
CA GLY A 425 -14.46 12.14 -30.90
C GLY A 425 -14.79 10.78 -30.31
#